data_AF-A0A430KLX8-F1
#
_entry.id   AF-A0A430KLX8-F1
#
_cell.length_a   1.000
_cell.length_b   1.000
_cell.length_c   1.000
_cell.angle_alpha   90.00
_cell.angle_beta   90.00
_cell.angle_gamma   90.00
#
_symmetry.space_group_name_H-M   'P 1'
#
loop_
_entity.id
_entity.type
_entity.pdbx_description
1 polymer ?
#
loop_
_entity_poly.entity_id
_entity_poly.type
_entity_poly.pdbx_seq_one_letter_code
_entity_poly.pdbx_strand_id
1 'polypeptide(L)' 'MNIKTLCAIALTSVSAAAFAVDKPEFNLVDLNADGFVSQEEAQNIVGLAEIFEAADINKDGQLDTAEYTEITLG' A
#
# COMPACT_ATOMS: atom_id res chain seq x y z
N MET A 1 -14.22 -35.36 -14.14
CA MET A 1 -14.14 -35.92 -12.77
C MET A 1 -12.91 -35.31 -12.11
N ASN A 2 -13.02 -34.12 -11.53
CA ASN A 2 -13.12 -33.88 -10.08
C ASN A 2 -11.86 -34.25 -9.31
N ILE A 3 -10.98 -33.27 -9.06
CA ILE A 3 -10.05 -33.33 -7.93
C ILE A 3 -10.69 -32.50 -6.81
N LYS A 4 -11.17 -33.22 -5.80
CA LYS A 4 -11.85 -32.71 -4.62
C LYS A 4 -10.79 -32.38 -3.56
N THR A 5 -10.88 -31.17 -3.03
CA THR A 5 -10.72 -30.83 -1.61
C THR A 5 -9.45 -31.32 -0.89
N LEU A 6 -8.61 -30.36 -0.50
CA LEU A 6 -8.03 -30.40 0.84
C LEU A 6 -7.94 -28.99 1.42
N CYS A 7 -8.91 -28.66 2.27
CA CYS A 7 -8.88 -27.52 3.17
C CYS A 7 -7.77 -27.74 4.19
N ALA A 8 -6.65 -27.04 4.06
CA ALA A 8 -5.71 -26.85 5.17
C ALA A 8 -5.99 -25.46 5.77
N ILE A 9 -7.08 -25.37 6.52
CA ILE A 9 -7.36 -24.23 7.40
C ILE A 9 -6.46 -24.44 8.63
N ALA A 10 -5.19 -24.04 8.50
CA ALA A 10 -4.31 -23.87 9.65
C ALA A 10 -4.72 -22.56 10.33
N LEU A 11 -5.74 -22.63 11.17
CA LEU A 11 -6.16 -21.54 12.05
C LEU A 11 -5.17 -21.46 13.22
N THR A 12 -4.01 -20.86 12.98
CA THR A 12 -3.05 -20.55 14.04
C THR A 12 -3.09 -19.07 14.37
N SER A 13 -3.42 -18.81 15.64
CA SER A 13 -3.31 -17.53 16.37
C SER A 13 -4.15 -16.35 15.87
N VAL A 14 -5.20 -16.03 16.63
CA VAL A 14 -5.80 -14.69 16.62
C VAL A 14 -4.79 -13.72 17.25
N SER A 15 -4.27 -12.80 16.45
CA SER A 15 -3.78 -11.51 16.94
C SER A 15 -4.69 -10.45 16.35
N ALA A 16 -5.58 -9.92 17.18
CA ALA A 16 -6.29 -8.70 16.87
C ALA A 16 -5.29 -7.53 16.94
N ALA A 17 -4.64 -7.20 15.82
CA ALA A 17 -3.96 -5.92 15.63
C ALA A 17 -3.74 -5.67 14.15
N ALA A 18 -4.08 -4.46 13.73
CA ALA A 18 -3.99 -3.92 12.38
C ALA A 18 -4.96 -4.55 11.37
N PHE A 19 -6.01 -3.79 11.06
CA PHE A 19 -6.32 -3.58 9.66
C PHE A 19 -5.02 -3.17 8.97
N ALA A 20 -4.25 -4.13 8.50
CA ALA A 20 -3.35 -3.90 7.38
C ALA A 20 -4.30 -3.57 6.23
N VAL A 21 -4.73 -2.30 6.19
CA VAL A 21 -4.99 -1.63 4.92
C VAL A 21 -3.70 -1.91 4.16
N ASP A 22 -3.79 -2.87 3.25
CA ASP A 22 -2.76 -3.22 2.31
C ASP A 22 -2.47 -1.91 1.58
N LYS A 23 -1.52 -1.13 2.10
CA LYS A 23 -1.08 0.09 1.45
C LYS A 23 -0.59 -0.41 0.11
N PRO A 24 -1.20 0.02 -1.01
CA PRO A 24 -0.89 -0.55 -2.30
C PRO A 24 0.62 -0.44 -2.53
N GLU A 25 1.26 -1.48 -3.04
CA GLU A 25 2.71 -1.41 -3.24
C GLU A 25 3.06 -0.18 -4.09
N PHE A 26 4.19 0.48 -3.81
CA PHE A 26 4.64 1.69 -4.52
C PHE A 26 4.52 1.54 -6.04
N ASN A 27 4.92 0.37 -6.56
CA ASN A 27 4.85 0.03 -7.99
C ASN A 27 3.44 -0.06 -8.57
N LEU A 28 2.41 -0.20 -7.74
CA LEU A 28 1.00 -0.22 -8.18
C LEU A 28 0.39 1.17 -8.25
N VAL A 29 1.01 2.14 -7.58
CA VAL A 29 0.53 3.53 -7.50
C VAL A 29 1.37 4.47 -8.34
N ASP A 30 2.64 4.14 -8.58
CA ASP A 30 3.52 4.72 -9.59
C ASP A 30 3.10 4.18 -10.98
N LEU A 31 2.09 4.81 -11.59
CA LEU A 31 1.46 4.35 -12.84
C LEU A 31 2.35 4.64 -14.05
N ASN A 32 3.10 5.73 -13.99
CA ASN A 32 4.05 6.12 -15.03
C ASN A 32 5.44 5.45 -14.86
N ALA A 33 5.66 4.75 -13.73
CA ALA A 33 6.90 4.08 -13.36
C ALA A 33 8.11 5.03 -13.36
N ASP A 34 7.90 6.29 -12.95
CA ASP A 34 8.96 7.31 -12.91
C ASP A 34 9.75 7.31 -11.60
N GLY A 35 9.34 6.48 -10.63
CA GLY A 35 9.98 6.36 -9.32
C GLY A 35 9.43 7.33 -8.28
N PHE A 36 8.33 8.00 -8.59
CA PHE A 36 7.62 8.93 -7.72
C PHE A 36 6.11 8.68 -7.85
N VAL A 37 5.36 8.95 -6.79
CA VAL A 37 3.89 8.94 -6.85
C VAL A 37 3.44 10.39 -6.78
N SER A 38 2.90 10.89 -7.88
CA SER A 38 2.36 12.25 -7.93
C SER A 38 1.04 12.34 -7.18
N GLN A 39 0.66 13.55 -6.75
CA GLN A 39 -0.66 13.77 -6.14
C GLN A 39 -1.81 13.30 -7.05
N GLU A 40 -1.68 13.43 -8.36
CA GLU A 40 -2.67 12.93 -9.33
C GLU A 40 -2.80 11.40 -9.25
N GLU A 41 -1.70 10.67 -9.17
CA GLU A 41 -1.67 9.22 -9.05
C GLU A 41 -2.23 8.76 -7.70
N ALA A 42 -1.84 9.44 -6.62
CA ALA A 42 -2.38 9.20 -5.29
C ALA A 42 -3.89 9.46 -5.20
N GLN A 43 -4.42 10.45 -5.92
CA GLN A 43 -5.85 10.73 -6.00
C GLN A 43 -6.64 9.65 -6.74
N ASN A 44 -6.00 8.92 -7.65
CA ASN A 44 -6.62 7.78 -8.32
C ASN A 44 -6.76 6.55 -7.40
N ILE A 45 -6.12 6.58 -6.23
CA ILE A 45 -6.09 5.47 -5.28
C ILE A 45 -6.86 5.85 -4.02
N VAL A 46 -7.95 5.12 -3.74
CA VAL A 46 -8.80 5.35 -2.58
C VAL A 46 -8.00 5.13 -1.29
N GLY A 47 -7.95 6.16 -0.42
CA GLY A 47 -7.24 6.15 0.85
C GLY A 47 -5.77 6.55 0.78
N LEU A 48 -5.13 6.50 -0.40
CA LEU A 48 -3.77 7.00 -0.57
C LEU A 48 -3.74 8.53 -0.57
N ALA A 49 -4.71 9.18 -1.22
CA ALA A 49 -4.83 10.63 -1.23
C ALA A 49 -4.89 11.25 0.18
N GLU A 50 -5.52 10.57 1.14
CA GLU A 50 -5.66 11.05 2.52
C GLU A 50 -4.36 10.92 3.32
N ILE A 51 -3.55 9.90 3.02
CA ILE A 51 -2.23 9.71 3.65
C ILE A 51 -1.10 10.35 2.84
N PHE A 52 -1.38 10.83 1.63
CA PHE A 52 -0.40 11.45 0.74
C PHE A 52 0.27 12.64 1.41
N GLU A 53 -0.52 13.57 1.96
CA GLU A 53 0.03 14.71 2.71
C GLU A 53 0.81 14.30 3.97
N ALA A 54 0.49 13.14 4.55
CA ALA A 54 1.22 12.61 5.70
C ALA A 54 2.52 11.89 5.29
N ALA A 55 2.58 11.40 4.06
CA ALA A 55 3.72 10.73 3.47
C ALA A 55 4.69 11.69 2.79
N ASP A 56 4.17 12.81 2.26
CA ASP A 56 4.91 13.87 1.59
C ASP A 56 5.54 14.78 2.66
N ILE A 57 6.67 14.31 3.21
CA ILE A 57 7.38 14.97 4.29
C ILE A 57 7.98 16.29 3.78
N ASN A 58 8.51 16.26 2.57
CA ASN A 58 9.17 17.40 1.95
C ASN A 58 8.18 18.44 1.35
N LYS A 59 6.90 18.06 1.17
CA LYS A 59 5.80 18.87 0.61
C LYS A 59 6.04 19.37 -0.80
N ASP A 60 6.72 18.58 -1.62
CA ASP A 60 6.93 18.89 -3.04
C ASP A 60 5.75 18.48 -3.92
N GLY A 61 4.77 17.73 -3.38
CA GLY A 61 3.58 17.28 -4.08
C GLY A 61 3.76 15.93 -4.78
N GLN A 62 4.83 15.20 -4.44
CA GLN A 62 5.18 13.88 -4.95
C GLN A 62 5.70 13.02 -3.79
N LEU A 63 5.46 11.71 -3.82
CA LEU A 63 6.08 10.77 -2.88
C LEU A 63 7.21 10.06 -3.58
N ASP A 64 8.43 10.26 -3.09
CA ASP A 64 9.55 9.43 -3.54
C ASP A 64 9.50 8.03 -2.89
N THR A 65 10.23 7.08 -3.47
CA THR A 65 10.27 5.71 -2.94
C THR A 65 10.77 5.63 -1.49
N ALA A 66 11.67 6.54 -1.08
CA ALA A 66 12.17 6.58 0.29
C ALA A 66 11.08 7.10 1.25
N GLU A 67 10.40 8.19 0.91
CA GLU A 67 9.25 8.71 1.68
C GLU A 67 8.14 7.66 1.83
N TYR A 68 7.81 6.97 0.73
CA TYR A 68 6.82 5.89 0.74
C TYR A 68 7.25 4.69 1.60
N THR A 69 8.54 4.36 1.59
CA THR A 69 9.09 3.27 2.38
C THR A 69 9.10 3.63 3.87
N GLU A 70 9.47 4.87 4.21
CA GLU A 70 9.50 5.37 5.58
C GLU A 70 8.11 5.31 6.24
N ILE A 71 7.02 5.66 5.52
CA ILE A 71 5.65 5.54 6.06
C ILE A 71 5.11 4.11 6.13
N THR A 72 5.75 3.17 5.44
CA THR A 72 5.32 1.77 5.36
C THR A 72 6.07 0.89 6.35
N LEU A 73 7.28 1.30 6.75
CA LEU A 73 8.11 0.63 7.77
C LEU A 73 7.84 1.11 9.21
N GLY A 74 6.99 2.12 9.39
CA GLY A 74 6.61 2.71 10.69
C GLY A 74 5.44 2.04 11.39
#